data_AF-T2JMA8-F1
#
_entry.id   AF-T2JMA8-F1
#
_cell.length_a   1.000
_cell.length_b   1.000
_cell.length_c   1.000
_cell.angle_alpha   90.00
_cell.angle_beta   90.00
_cell.angle_gamma   90.00
#
_symmetry.space_group_name_H-M   'P 1'
#
loop_
_entity.id
_entity.type
_entity.pdbx_description
1 polymer ?
#
loop_
_entity_poly.entity_id
_entity_poly.type
_entity_poly.pdbx_seq_one_letter_code
_entity_poly.pdbx_strand_id
1 'polypeptide(L)'
;MVEDLLGDLVTEDLGRMLASVYDGRLELIQELIENHSLYEYVRTAAIKCLTILVAHKLLPREVVINYFRLLFNSKLKKDGSYVWTSLVCESTNLCPKELEIEIRKTFEADLIEPFFINLKDVEKSLKTNINQSLSSLRKNHHYSLINNTIAEIEGWACF
;
A
#
# COMPACT_ATOMS: atom_id res chain seq x y z
N MET A 1 -1.97 25.53 -5.14
CA MET A 1 -3.28 25.32 -5.81
C MET A 1 -3.26 24.15 -6.80
N VAL A 2 -2.33 24.07 -7.78
CA VAL A 2 -2.17 22.84 -8.61
C VAL A 2 -1.14 21.88 -8.01
N GLU A 3 -0.05 22.39 -7.43
CA GLU A 3 0.97 21.58 -6.76
C GLU A 3 0.42 20.84 -5.54
N ASP A 4 -0.39 21.52 -4.71
CA ASP A 4 -1.07 20.89 -3.55
C ASP A 4 -2.04 19.78 -4.00
N LEU A 5 -2.80 20.03 -5.07
CA LEU A 5 -3.72 19.04 -5.63
C LEU A 5 -2.97 17.81 -6.16
N LEU A 6 -1.84 18.01 -6.85
CA LEU A 6 -1.02 16.90 -7.32
C LEU A 6 -0.37 16.14 -6.17
N GLY A 7 -0.02 16.83 -5.07
CA GLY A 7 0.45 16.22 -3.83
C GLY A 7 -0.60 15.29 -3.23
N ASP A 8 -1.78 15.83 -2.93
CA ASP A 8 -2.88 15.10 -2.30
C ASP A 8 -3.38 13.94 -3.19
N LEU A 9 -3.47 14.16 -4.50
CA LEU A 9 -3.81 13.10 -5.45
C LEU A 9 -2.82 11.93 -5.38
N VAL A 10 -1.52 12.22 -5.34
CA VAL A 10 -0.47 11.18 -5.31
C VAL A 10 -0.48 10.43 -3.98
N THR A 11 -0.72 11.11 -2.87
CA THR A 11 -0.67 10.51 -1.52
C THR A 11 -1.96 9.79 -1.14
N GLU A 12 -3.13 10.27 -1.59
CA GLU A 12 -4.43 9.76 -1.14
C GLU A 12 -5.10 8.83 -2.17
N ASP A 13 -5.11 9.23 -3.45
CA ASP A 13 -5.98 8.66 -4.48
C ASP A 13 -5.28 7.82 -5.55
N LEU A 14 -4.01 8.09 -5.84
CA LEU A 14 -3.29 7.41 -6.93
C LEU A 14 -3.32 5.88 -6.79
N GLY A 15 -3.22 5.34 -5.57
CA GLY A 15 -3.32 3.89 -5.35
C GLY A 15 -4.67 3.31 -5.76
N ARG A 16 -5.77 4.05 -5.53
CA ARG A 16 -7.13 3.67 -5.93
C ARG A 16 -7.31 3.80 -7.43
N MET A 17 -6.76 4.85 -8.04
CA MET A 17 -6.75 5.04 -9.49
C MET A 17 -6.05 3.87 -10.18
N LEU A 18 -4.83 3.52 -9.75
CA LEU A 18 -4.07 2.39 -10.28
C LEU A 18 -4.84 1.07 -10.15
N ALA A 19 -5.47 0.82 -9.00
CA ALA A 19 -6.26 -0.39 -8.79
C ALA A 19 -7.52 -0.44 -9.68
N SER A 20 -8.13 0.71 -9.94
CA SER A 20 -9.38 0.81 -10.73
C SER A 20 -9.15 0.62 -12.22
N VAL A 21 -7.95 0.92 -12.72
CA VAL A 21 -7.55 0.70 -14.13
C VAL A 21 -6.71 -0.57 -14.33
N TYR A 22 -6.56 -1.38 -13.29
CA TYR A 22 -5.78 -2.61 -13.34
C TYR A 22 -6.39 -3.61 -14.33
N ASP A 23 -5.59 -4.04 -15.30
CA ASP A 23 -6.01 -4.93 -16.39
C ASP A 23 -5.32 -6.31 -16.37
N GLY A 24 -4.73 -6.68 -15.23
CA GLY A 24 -4.06 -7.97 -15.03
C GLY A 24 -2.54 -7.93 -15.17
N ARG A 25 -1.95 -6.78 -15.55
CA ARG A 25 -0.49 -6.60 -15.71
C ARG A 25 0.18 -6.24 -14.38
N LEU A 26 0.35 -7.22 -13.51
CA LEU A 26 0.99 -7.06 -12.19
C LEU A 26 2.43 -6.52 -12.33
N GLU A 27 3.16 -6.96 -13.34
CA GLU A 27 4.53 -6.55 -13.63
C GLU A 27 4.71 -5.03 -13.74
N LEU A 28 3.74 -4.31 -14.31
CA LEU A 28 3.81 -2.85 -14.44
C LEU A 28 3.68 -2.15 -13.09
N ILE A 29 2.86 -2.69 -12.18
CA ILE A 29 2.76 -2.17 -10.80
C ILE A 29 4.08 -2.45 -10.05
N GLN A 30 4.70 -3.61 -10.27
CA GLN A 30 5.98 -3.96 -9.66
C GLN A 30 7.12 -3.05 -10.16
N GLU A 31 7.16 -2.74 -11.45
CA GLU A 31 8.11 -1.78 -12.04
C GLU A 31 8.00 -0.40 -11.40
N LEU A 32 6.78 0.10 -11.15
CA LEU A 32 6.57 1.37 -10.45
C LEU A 32 7.16 1.34 -9.02
N ILE A 33 6.90 0.26 -8.27
CA ILE A 33 7.40 0.13 -6.88
C ILE A 33 8.94 0.08 -6.85
N GLU A 34 9.54 -0.62 -7.80
CA GLU A 34 10.98 -0.90 -7.86
C GLU A 34 11.79 0.24 -8.47
N ASN A 35 11.16 1.19 -9.14
CA ASN A 35 11.86 2.31 -9.77
C ASN A 35 12.29 3.37 -8.73
N HIS A 36 13.54 3.29 -8.26
CA HIS A 36 14.13 4.24 -7.31
C HIS A 36 14.32 5.66 -7.84
N SER A 37 14.11 5.93 -9.14
CA SER A 37 14.15 7.30 -9.67
C SER A 37 12.79 8.02 -9.55
N LEU A 38 11.72 7.30 -9.20
CA LEU A 38 10.41 7.89 -8.97
C LEU A 38 10.30 8.47 -7.57
N TYR A 39 9.44 9.49 -7.44
CA TYR A 39 9.06 10.03 -6.16
C TYR A 39 8.45 8.94 -5.26
N GLU A 40 8.86 8.90 -4.00
CA GLU A 40 8.52 7.79 -3.10
C GLU A 40 7.01 7.58 -2.95
N TYR A 41 6.21 8.64 -2.99
CA TYR A 41 4.76 8.54 -2.85
C TYR A 41 4.06 7.91 -4.06
N VAL A 42 4.65 8.01 -5.26
CA VAL A 42 4.18 7.23 -6.43
C VAL A 42 4.40 5.74 -6.17
N ARG A 43 5.55 5.40 -5.57
CA ARG A 43 5.92 4.02 -5.26
C ARG A 43 5.04 3.47 -4.13
N THR A 44 4.75 4.25 -3.09
CA THR A 44 3.84 3.85 -2.01
C THR A 44 2.40 3.69 -2.49
N ALA A 45 1.93 4.56 -3.39
CA ALA A 45 0.63 4.42 -4.04
C ALA A 45 0.51 3.09 -4.81
N ALA A 46 1.59 2.66 -5.48
CA ALA A 46 1.63 1.36 -6.15
C ALA A 46 1.63 0.17 -5.16
N ILE A 47 2.27 0.28 -3.98
CA ILE A 47 2.14 -0.72 -2.92
C ILE A 47 0.69 -0.79 -2.42
N LYS A 48 0.07 0.35 -2.13
CA LYS A 48 -1.34 0.45 -1.71
C LYS A 48 -2.29 -0.15 -2.75
N CYS A 49 -2.03 0.08 -4.04
CA CYS A 49 -2.77 -0.55 -5.14
C CYS A 49 -2.83 -2.08 -4.97
N LEU A 50 -1.71 -2.74 -4.66
CA LEU A 50 -1.69 -4.20 -4.45
C LEU A 50 -2.59 -4.64 -3.29
N THR A 51 -2.64 -3.89 -2.19
CA THR A 51 -3.57 -4.15 -1.08
C THR A 51 -5.03 -4.02 -1.52
N ILE A 52 -5.36 -3.00 -2.31
CA ILE A 52 -6.71 -2.78 -2.86
C ILE A 52 -7.11 -3.96 -3.75
N LEU A 53 -6.23 -4.39 -4.65
CA LEU A 53 -6.48 -5.54 -5.53
C LEU A 53 -6.76 -6.82 -4.74
N VAL A 54 -6.05 -7.07 -3.63
CA VAL A 54 -6.34 -8.20 -2.72
C VAL A 54 -7.69 -8.02 -2.02
N ALA A 55 -7.97 -6.83 -1.49
CA ALA A 55 -9.23 -6.54 -0.80
C ALA A 55 -10.45 -6.79 -1.70
N HIS A 56 -10.35 -6.47 -2.99
CA HIS A 56 -11.41 -6.67 -3.99
C HIS A 56 -11.31 -8.00 -4.76
N LYS A 57 -10.44 -8.92 -4.32
CA LYS A 57 -10.27 -10.27 -4.91
C LYS A 57 -9.83 -10.28 -6.39
N LEU A 58 -9.18 -9.20 -6.83
CA LEU A 58 -8.55 -9.11 -8.15
C LEU A 58 -7.15 -9.76 -8.17
N LEU A 59 -6.52 -9.88 -6.99
CA LEU A 59 -5.29 -10.65 -6.79
C LEU A 59 -5.41 -11.58 -5.58
N PRO A 60 -4.80 -12.79 -5.63
CA PRO A 60 -4.66 -13.64 -4.46
C PRO A 60 -3.74 -12.97 -3.42
N ARG A 61 -4.10 -13.07 -2.14
CA ARG A 61 -3.30 -12.51 -1.05
C ARG A 61 -1.88 -13.10 -1.03
N GLU A 62 -1.74 -14.40 -1.25
CA GLU A 62 -0.42 -15.06 -1.22
C GLU A 62 0.54 -14.52 -2.27
N VAL A 63 0.03 -14.11 -3.45
CA VAL A 63 0.84 -13.51 -4.51
C VAL A 63 1.44 -12.19 -4.03
N VAL A 64 0.62 -11.34 -3.42
CA VAL A 64 1.07 -10.03 -2.89
C VAL A 64 1.99 -10.19 -1.68
N ILE A 65 1.68 -11.09 -0.74
CA ILE A 65 2.55 -11.37 0.42
C ILE A 65 3.92 -11.88 -0.02
N ASN A 66 3.97 -12.76 -1.02
CA ASN A 66 5.24 -13.24 -1.57
C ASN A 66 6.03 -12.12 -2.25
N TYR A 67 5.36 -11.22 -2.97
CA TYR A 67 6.01 -10.06 -3.56
C TYR A 67 6.52 -9.07 -2.50
N PHE A 68 5.73 -8.76 -1.47
CA PHE A 68 6.16 -7.94 -0.34
C PHE A 68 7.40 -8.53 0.36
N ARG A 69 7.49 -9.86 0.48
CA ARG A 69 8.71 -10.52 0.98
C ARG A 69 9.94 -10.19 0.13
N LEU A 70 9.81 -10.17 -1.20
CA LEU A 70 10.90 -9.80 -2.10
C LEU A 70 11.29 -8.33 -1.93
N LEU A 71 10.31 -7.44 -1.74
CA LEU A 71 10.55 -6.03 -1.41
C LEU A 71 11.39 -5.87 -0.14
N PHE A 72 10.98 -6.52 0.97
CA PHE A 72 11.72 -6.46 2.23
C PHE A 72 13.15 -6.99 2.11
N ASN A 73 13.37 -8.06 1.35
CA ASN A 73 14.64 -8.78 1.38
C ASN A 73 15.65 -8.33 0.33
N SER A 74 15.22 -7.90 -0.87
CA SER A 74 16.17 -7.68 -1.98
C SER A 74 15.84 -6.57 -2.96
N LYS A 75 14.58 -6.11 -3.05
CA LYS A 75 14.18 -5.15 -4.11
C LYS A 75 14.16 -3.69 -3.65
N LEU A 76 14.03 -3.40 -2.35
CA LEU A 76 14.10 -2.03 -1.84
C LEU A 76 15.51 -1.64 -1.39
N LYS A 77 15.91 -0.41 -1.71
CA LYS A 77 17.13 0.20 -1.17
C LYS A 77 16.86 0.67 0.25
N LYS A 78 17.83 0.49 1.14
CA LYS A 78 17.78 0.99 2.53
C LYS A 78 18.23 2.45 2.57
N ASP A 79 17.42 3.32 1.98
CA ASP A 79 17.68 4.75 1.82
C ASP A 79 16.88 5.64 2.77
N GLY A 80 16.14 5.03 3.71
CA GLY A 80 15.27 5.76 4.65
C GLY A 80 14.00 6.32 4.01
N SER A 81 13.67 5.94 2.77
CA SER A 81 12.42 6.37 2.13
C SER A 81 11.17 5.85 2.85
N TYR A 82 10.11 6.64 2.79
CA TYR A 82 8.77 6.34 3.31
C TYR A 82 8.18 5.05 2.72
N VAL A 83 8.75 4.53 1.62
CA VAL A 83 8.39 3.25 1.01
C VAL A 83 8.46 2.09 2.00
N TRP A 84 9.42 2.09 2.94
CA TRP A 84 9.50 1.07 3.99
C TRP A 84 8.32 1.14 4.96
N THR A 85 7.99 2.33 5.43
CA THR A 85 6.82 2.57 6.27
C THR A 85 5.54 2.13 5.58
N SER A 86 5.34 2.53 4.32
CA SER A 86 4.19 2.13 3.52
C SER A 86 4.13 0.61 3.32
N LEU A 87 5.24 -0.05 3.02
CA LEU A 87 5.28 -1.51 2.88
C LEU A 87 4.84 -2.24 4.15
N VAL A 88 5.24 -1.74 5.33
CA VAL A 88 4.78 -2.30 6.61
C VAL A 88 3.29 -2.03 6.83
N CYS A 89 2.81 -0.80 6.62
CA CYS A 89 1.39 -0.47 6.72
C CYS A 89 0.52 -1.38 5.84
N GLU A 90 0.89 -1.51 4.58
CA GLU A 90 0.15 -2.31 3.60
C GLU A 90 0.26 -3.82 3.89
N SER A 91 1.40 -4.29 4.38
CA SER A 91 1.53 -5.65 4.90
C SER A 91 0.57 -5.88 6.08
N THR A 92 0.54 -4.96 7.05
CA THR A 92 -0.32 -5.01 8.24
C THR A 92 -1.80 -5.07 7.88
N ASN A 93 -2.25 -4.33 6.86
CA ASN A 93 -3.61 -4.42 6.32
C ASN A 93 -3.98 -5.84 5.85
N LEU A 94 -2.99 -6.59 5.35
CA LEU A 94 -3.16 -7.95 4.85
C LEU A 94 -2.90 -9.03 5.91
N CYS A 95 -2.81 -8.68 7.21
CA CYS A 95 -2.53 -9.61 8.32
C CYS A 95 -1.27 -10.46 8.06
N PRO A 96 -0.06 -9.88 8.11
CA PRO A 96 1.13 -10.40 7.45
C PRO A 96 1.91 -11.39 8.32
N LYS A 97 1.25 -12.46 8.78
CA LYS A 97 1.88 -13.49 9.64
C LYS A 97 3.15 -14.05 9.04
N GLU A 98 3.18 -14.18 7.73
CA GLU A 98 4.28 -14.74 6.96
C GLU A 98 5.44 -13.76 6.76
N LEU A 99 5.30 -12.49 7.18
CA LEU A 99 6.31 -11.43 7.04
C LEU A 99 6.73 -10.86 8.41
N GLU A 100 6.35 -11.51 9.51
CA GLU A 100 6.62 -11.00 10.86
C GLU A 100 8.12 -10.75 11.09
N ILE A 101 8.97 -11.66 10.63
CA ILE A 101 10.43 -11.55 10.78
C ILE A 101 10.96 -10.34 10.01
N GLU A 102 10.56 -10.18 8.76
CA GLU A 102 10.95 -9.05 7.91
C GLU A 102 10.49 -7.71 8.48
N ILE A 103 9.25 -7.63 8.96
CA ILE A 103 8.69 -6.42 9.57
C ILE A 103 9.49 -6.06 10.83
N ARG A 104 9.73 -7.01 11.74
CA ARG A 104 10.51 -6.76 12.97
C ARG A 104 11.93 -6.26 12.67
N LYS A 105 12.62 -6.88 11.71
CA LYS A 105 13.94 -6.42 11.25
C LYS A 105 13.91 -5.00 10.69
N THR A 106 12.80 -4.61 10.06
CA THR A 106 12.64 -3.25 9.51
C THR A 106 12.49 -2.22 10.62
N PHE A 107 11.78 -2.54 11.71
CA PHE A 107 11.73 -1.70 12.92
C PHE A 107 13.10 -1.62 13.62
N GLU A 108 13.81 -2.74 13.77
CA GLU A 108 15.15 -2.77 14.37
C GLU A 108 16.19 -1.96 13.59
N ALA A 109 16.00 -1.85 12.27
CA ALA A 109 16.86 -1.08 11.39
C ALA A 109 16.51 0.43 11.32
N ASP A 110 15.55 0.90 12.12
CA ASP A 110 15.08 2.29 12.17
C ASP A 110 14.65 2.83 10.79
N LEU A 111 14.02 1.96 9.98
CA LEU A 111 13.51 2.31 8.63
C LEU A 111 12.03 2.72 8.63
N ILE A 112 11.40 2.82 9.81
CA ILE A 112 9.96 3.05 9.95
C ILE A 112 9.72 4.38 10.63
N GLU A 113 8.81 5.17 10.06
CA GLU A 113 8.30 6.38 10.68
C GLU A 113 7.21 6.04 11.71
N PRO A 114 7.47 6.19 13.03
CA PRO A 114 6.58 5.67 14.06
C PRO A 114 5.23 6.39 14.14
N PHE A 115 5.11 7.56 13.50
CA PHE A 115 3.85 8.31 13.39
C PHE A 115 2.77 7.53 12.63
N PHE A 116 3.16 6.74 11.62
CA PHE A 116 2.22 6.02 10.76
C PHE A 116 1.90 4.61 11.26
N ILE A 117 2.88 3.94 11.86
CA ILE A 117 2.71 2.57 12.36
C ILE A 117 3.69 2.25 13.47
N ASN A 118 3.24 1.53 14.47
CA ASN A 118 4.08 1.01 15.54
C ASN A 118 3.91 -0.51 15.71
N LEU A 119 4.78 -1.12 16.52
CA LEU A 119 4.76 -2.56 16.76
C LEU A 119 3.44 -3.07 17.35
N LYS A 120 2.69 -2.27 18.12
CA LYS A 120 1.40 -2.69 18.68
C LYS A 120 0.36 -2.85 17.57
N ASP A 121 0.39 -1.99 16.56
CA ASP A 121 -0.51 -2.11 15.39
C ASP A 121 -0.20 -3.38 14.60
N VAL A 122 1.10 -3.69 14.41
CA VAL A 122 1.55 -4.94 13.79
C VAL A 122 1.05 -6.14 14.60
N GLU A 123 1.29 -6.19 15.91
CA GLU A 123 0.84 -7.28 16.78
C GLU A 123 -0.67 -7.48 16.77
N LYS A 124 -1.45 -6.40 16.69
CA LYS A 124 -2.90 -6.45 16.52
C LYS A 124 -3.28 -7.08 15.19
N SER A 125 -2.61 -6.71 14.09
CA SER A 125 -2.88 -7.28 12.77
C SER A 125 -2.56 -8.78 12.70
N LEU A 126 -1.50 -9.25 13.38
CA LEU A 126 -1.12 -10.65 13.45
C LEU A 126 -2.18 -11.52 14.15
N LYS A 127 -2.94 -10.94 15.08
CA LYS A 127 -4.03 -11.62 15.80
C LYS A 127 -5.38 -11.52 15.07
N THR A 128 -5.48 -10.65 14.07
CA THR A 128 -6.74 -10.39 13.35
C THR A 128 -7.01 -11.50 12.33
N ASN A 129 -8.29 -11.82 12.12
CA ASN A 129 -8.69 -12.76 11.08
C ASN A 129 -8.58 -12.11 9.70
N ILE A 130 -7.97 -12.80 8.73
CA ILE A 130 -7.76 -12.28 7.37
C ILE A 130 -9.07 -11.81 6.72
N ASN A 131 -10.15 -12.61 6.80
CA ASN A 131 -11.43 -12.25 6.19
C ASN A 131 -12.05 -11.02 6.84
N GLN A 132 -11.89 -10.88 8.16
CA GLN A 132 -12.32 -9.70 8.88
C GLN A 132 -11.54 -8.45 8.43
N SER A 133 -10.21 -8.54 8.32
CA SER A 133 -9.38 -7.43 7.84
C SER A 133 -9.76 -7.00 6.42
N LEU A 134 -9.84 -7.96 5.48
CA LEU A 134 -10.22 -7.66 4.10
C LEU A 134 -11.65 -7.10 3.98
N SER A 135 -12.57 -7.52 4.86
CA SER A 135 -13.92 -6.96 4.92
C SER A 135 -13.92 -5.50 5.39
N SER A 136 -13.11 -5.17 6.40
CA SER A 136 -12.92 -3.80 6.86
C SER A 136 -12.27 -2.92 5.80
N LEU A 137 -11.25 -3.43 5.09
CA LEU A 137 -10.60 -2.69 3.99
C LEU A 137 -11.59 -2.34 2.88
N ARG A 138 -12.44 -3.28 2.45
CA ARG A 138 -13.46 -3.00 1.41
C ARG A 138 -14.46 -1.91 1.80
N LYS A 139 -14.65 -1.65 3.10
CA LYS A 139 -15.54 -0.59 3.61
C LYS A 139 -14.82 0.76 3.78
N ASN A 140 -13.49 0.76 3.72
CA ASN A 140 -12.69 1.97 3.81
C ASN A 140 -12.60 2.62 2.42
N HIS A 141 -13.03 3.88 2.31
CA HIS A 141 -12.98 4.64 1.07
C HIS A 141 -11.57 4.69 0.46
N HIS A 142 -10.53 4.83 1.29
CA HIS A 142 -9.14 4.85 0.82
C HIS A 142 -8.67 3.53 0.18
N TYR A 143 -9.44 2.45 0.33
CA TYR A 143 -9.19 1.14 -0.28
C TYR A 143 -10.33 0.69 -1.21
N SER A 144 -11.21 1.61 -1.61
CA SER A 144 -12.27 1.32 -2.58
C SER A 144 -11.76 1.47 -4.01
N LEU A 145 -12.39 0.75 -4.93
CA LEU A 145 -12.28 1.07 -6.36
C LEU A 145 -13.10 2.32 -6.68
N ILE A 146 -12.69 3.03 -7.73
CA ILE A 146 -13.37 4.20 -8.27
C ILE A 146 -14.35 3.70 -9.34
N ASN A 147 -15.63 3.65 -8.99
CA ASN A 147 -16.69 3.18 -9.89
C ASN A 147 -17.51 4.33 -10.49
N ASN A 148 -17.37 5.55 -9.97
CA ASN A 148 -18.00 6.75 -10.49
C ASN A 148 -17.01 7.90 -10.44
N THR A 149 -16.40 8.21 -11.58
CA THR A 149 -15.37 9.24 -11.70
C THR A 149 -15.89 10.64 -11.36
N ILE A 150 -17.17 10.95 -11.63
CA ILE A 150 -17.75 12.26 -11.34
C ILE A 150 -17.87 12.46 -9.82
N ALA A 151 -18.45 11.48 -9.13
CA ALA A 151 -18.58 11.53 -7.67
C ALA A 151 -17.22 11.54 -6.96
N GLU A 152 -16.19 10.96 -7.58
CA GLU A 152 -14.83 10.98 -7.07
C GLU A 152 -14.22 12.38 -7.14
N ILE A 153 -14.24 13.01 -8.33
CA ILE A 153 -13.62 14.33 -8.52
C ILE A 153 -14.37 15.44 -7.78
N GLU A 154 -15.68 15.29 -7.52
CA GLU A 154 -16.46 16.21 -6.66
C GLU A 154 -15.97 16.25 -5.21
N GLY A 155 -15.24 15.23 -4.74
CA GLY A 155 -14.67 15.19 -3.39
C GLY A 155 -13.28 15.83 -3.28
N TRP A 156 -12.65 16.16 -4.41
CA TRP A 156 -11.31 16.73 -4.44
C TRP A 156 -11.34 18.22 -4.13
N ALA A 157 -10.31 18.73 -3.44
CA ALA A 157 -10.24 20.12 -2.96
C ALA A 157 -10.36 21.21 -4.04
N CYS A 158 -10.36 20.83 -5.32
CA CYS A 158 -10.44 21.71 -6.48
C CYS A 158 -11.79 21.73 -7.21
N PHE A 159 -12.80 21.00 -6.73
CA PHE A 159 -14.16 20.95 -7.29
C PHE A 159 -15.24 21.23 -6.24
#